data_AF-X1I754-F1
#
_entry.id   AF-X1I754-F1
#
_cell.length_a   1.000
_cell.length_b   1.000
_cell.length_c   1.000
_cell.angle_alpha   90.00
_cell.angle_beta   90.00
_cell.angle_gamma   90.00
#
_symmetry.space_group_name_H-M   'P 1'
#
loop_
_entity.id
_entity.type
_entity.pdbx_description
1 polymer ?
#
loop_
_entity_poly.entity_id
_entity_poly.type
_entity_poly.pdbx_seq_one_letter_code
_entity_poly.pdbx_strand_id
1 'polypeptide(L)' 'MGIYTAKPYIDDKICNDVVSVLKSGMIVQGPKVKELEEKFSKKCNVKYCAAVNSGTAALHSALFSVGIQAGDEVITTPF' A
#
# COMPACT_ATOMS: atom_id res chain seq x y z
N MET A 1 -8.16 -30.84 -8.77
CA MET A 1 -7.37 -29.60 -8.58
C MET A 1 -8.22 -28.46 -9.14
N GLY A 2 -8.68 -27.53 -8.29
CA GLY A 2 -9.58 -26.46 -8.72
C GLY A 2 -8.86 -25.35 -9.48
N ILE A 3 -9.53 -24.75 -10.46
CA ILE A 3 -9.05 -23.53 -11.13
C ILE A 3 -9.46 -22.36 -10.24
N TYR A 4 -8.48 -21.59 -9.77
CA TYR A 4 -8.69 -20.40 -8.96
C TYR A 4 -8.41 -19.15 -9.80
N THR A 5 -9.24 -18.11 -9.66
CA THR A 5 -9.07 -16.84 -10.38
C THR A 5 -7.80 -16.09 -9.99
N ALA A 6 -7.34 -16.27 -8.74
CA ALA A 6 -6.09 -15.70 -8.26
C ALA A 6 -5.41 -16.65 -7.27
N LYS A 7 -4.07 -16.67 -7.32
CA LYS A 7 -3.21 -17.32 -6.34
C LYS A 7 -2.09 -16.35 -5.98
N PRO A 8 -2.02 -15.85 -4.74
CA PRO A 8 -0.94 -14.96 -4.32
C PRO A 8 0.43 -15.62 -4.52
N TYR A 9 1.40 -14.85 -5.02
CA TYR A 9 2.79 -15.28 -5.07
C TYR A 9 3.40 -15.13 -3.68
N ILE A 10 3.79 -16.25 -3.07
CA ILE A 10 4.45 -16.30 -1.77
C ILE A 10 5.62 -17.29 -1.90
N ASP A 11 6.82 -16.83 -1.57
CA ASP A 11 8.05 -17.63 -1.55
C ASP A 11 8.69 -17.60 -0.15
N ASP A 12 9.75 -18.39 0.05
CA ASP A 12 10.45 -18.47 1.33
C ASP A 12 11.07 -17.13 1.73
N LYS A 13 11.44 -16.30 0.74
CA LYS A 13 12.00 -14.98 1.00
C LYS A 13 10.95 -14.07 1.68
N ILE A 14 9.72 -14.03 1.15
CA ILE A 14 8.61 -13.27 1.74
C ILE A 14 8.35 -13.75 3.17
N CYS A 15 8.29 -15.06 3.39
CA CYS A 15 8.09 -15.64 4.72
C CYS A 15 9.20 -15.22 5.70
N ASN A 16 10.46 -15.30 5.29
CA ASN A 16 11.60 -14.91 6.11
C ASN A 16 11.63 -13.40 6.43
N ASP A 17 11.25 -12.55 5.47
CA ASP A 17 11.15 -11.10 5.68
C ASP A 17 10.06 -10.78 6.73
N VAL A 18 8.91 -11.46 6.70
CA VAL A 18 7.85 -11.31 7.72
C VAL A 18 8.34 -11.77 9.10
N VAL A 19 8.98 -12.94 9.18
CA VAL A 19 9.54 -13.46 10.44
C VAL A 19 10.59 -12.51 11.03
N SER A 20 11.40 -11.88 10.19
CA SER A 20 12.39 -10.87 10.61
C SER A 20 11.71 -9.65 11.26
N VAL A 21 10.62 -9.15 10.68
CA VAL A 21 9.83 -8.05 11.28
C VAL A 21 9.24 -8.47 12.62
N LEU A 22 8.66 -9.67 12.71
CA LEU A 22 8.10 -10.18 13.97
C LEU A 22 9.17 -10.28 15.07
N LYS A 23 10.35 -10.81 14.74
CA LYS A 23 11.49 -10.91 15.68
C LYS A 23 12.05 -9.54 16.09
N SER A 24 11.94 -8.54 15.22
CA SER A 24 12.41 -7.18 15.51
C SER A 24 11.54 -6.44 16.54
N GLY A 25 10.30 -6.88 16.78
CA GLY A 25 9.33 -6.20 17.63
C GLY A 25 8.70 -4.94 17.02
N MET A 26 9.23 -4.43 15.90
CA MET A 26 8.72 -3.25 15.20
C MET A 26 7.59 -3.61 14.24
N ILE A 27 6.47 -4.07 14.80
CA ILE A 27 5.35 -4.64 14.05
C ILE A 27 4.39 -3.60 13.44
N VAL A 28 4.42 -2.35 13.90
CA VAL A 28 3.62 -1.24 13.36
C VAL A 28 4.55 -0.11 12.93
N GLN A 29 4.37 0.39 11.69
CA GLN A 29 5.09 1.55 11.13
C GLN A 29 6.62 1.51 11.33
N GLY A 30 7.21 0.32 11.18
CA GLY A 30 8.63 0.11 11.40
C GLY A 30 9.51 0.44 10.18
N PRO A 31 10.82 0.16 10.26
CA PRO A 31 11.79 0.45 9.19
C PRO A 31 11.43 -0.15 7.82
N LYS A 32 10.74 -1.30 7.80
CA LYS A 32 10.27 -1.93 6.56
C LYS A 32 9.20 -1.12 5.83
N VAL A 33 8.39 -0.34 6.55
CA VAL A 33 7.41 0.58 5.93
C VAL A 33 8.16 1.70 5.22
N LYS A 34 9.13 2.33 5.88
CA LYS A 34 9.97 3.36 5.28
C LYS A 34 10.73 2.86 4.05
N GLU A 35 11.29 1.65 4.13
CA GLU A 35 11.96 0.99 3.00
C GLU A 35 11.01 0.79 1.82
N LEU A 36 9.75 0.38 2.08
CA LEU A 36 8.72 0.24 1.06
C LEU A 36 8.42 1.61 0.42
N GLU A 37 8.17 2.64 1.21
CA GLU A 37 7.86 4.00 0.72
C GLU A 37 8.99 4.57 -0.15
N GLU A 38 10.25 4.42 0.26
CA GLU A 38 11.42 4.86 -0.50
C GLU A 38 11.59 4.09 -1.82
N LYS A 39 11.36 2.78 -1.82
CA LYS A 39 11.43 1.97 -3.04
C LYS A 39 10.28 2.28 -3.98
N PHE A 40 9.09 2.46 -3.44
CA PHE A 40 7.88 2.70 -4.23
C PHE A 40 7.87 4.11 -4.81
N SER A 41 8.33 5.13 -4.07
CA SER A 41 8.48 6.49 -4.61
C SER A 41 9.43 6.53 -5.80
N LYS A 42 10.59 5.84 -5.71
CA LYS A 42 11.53 5.66 -6.83
C LYS A 42 10.89 4.90 -7.98
N LYS A 43 10.15 3.81 -7.71
CA LYS A 43 9.50 2.99 -8.73
C LYS A 43 8.44 3.78 -9.52
N CYS A 44 7.69 4.64 -8.85
CA CYS A 44 6.65 5.47 -9.44
C CYS A 44 7.15 6.84 -9.95
N ASN A 45 8.44 7.15 -9.77
CA ASN A 45 9.04 8.45 -10.10
C ASN A 45 8.31 9.64 -9.44
N VAL A 46 8.03 9.53 -8.14
CA VAL A 46 7.38 10.57 -7.34
C VAL A 46 8.25 11.01 -6.18
N LYS A 47 8.07 12.26 -5.72
CA LYS A 47 8.86 12.82 -4.62
C LYS A 47 8.55 12.18 -3.26
N TYR A 48 7.29 11.79 -3.04
CA TYR A 48 6.81 11.25 -1.77
C TYR A 48 5.94 10.01 -1.99
N CYS A 49 5.95 9.10 -1.03
CA CYS A 49 5.07 7.95 -0.96
C CYS A 49 4.67 7.74 0.51
N ALA A 50 3.39 7.42 0.75
CA ALA A 50 2.87 7.09 2.07
C ALA A 50 2.18 5.72 1.97
N ALA A 51 2.64 4.75 2.75
CA ALA A 51 2.04 3.43 2.81
C ALA A 51 0.81 3.44 3.72
N VAL A 52 -0.29 2.86 3.23
CA VAL A 52 -1.55 2.72 3.96
C VAL A 52 -2.08 1.29 3.82
N ASN A 53 -3.09 0.93 4.62
CA ASN A 53 -3.56 -0.46 4.73
C ASN A 53 -4.37 -0.99 3.53
N SER A 54 -4.77 -0.13 2.59
CA SER A 54 -5.60 -0.50 1.44
C SER A 54 -5.60 0.57 0.35
N GLY A 55 -5.97 0.18 -0.88
CA GLY A 55 -6.18 1.14 -1.97
C GLY A 55 -7.31 2.13 -1.70
N THR A 56 -8.38 1.70 -1.01
CA THR A 56 -9.48 2.59 -0.61
C THR A 56 -9.02 3.66 0.37
N ALA A 57 -8.20 3.30 1.37
CA ALA A 57 -7.63 4.28 2.29
C ALA A 57 -6.71 5.28 1.54
N ALA A 58 -5.92 4.80 0.57
CA ALA A 58 -5.07 5.68 -0.24
C ALA A 58 -5.89 6.72 -1.02
N LEU A 59 -6.96 6.29 -1.71
CA LEU A 59 -7.84 7.19 -2.46
C LEU A 59 -8.59 8.14 -1.53
N HIS A 60 -9.08 7.66 -0.39
CA HIS A 60 -9.71 8.51 0.63
C HIS A 60 -8.75 9.60 1.10
N SER A 61 -7.53 9.22 1.51
CA SER A 61 -6.51 10.18 1.94
C SER A 61 -6.15 11.17 0.84
N ALA A 62 -6.07 10.74 -0.42
CA ALA A 62 -5.82 11.63 -1.55
C ALA A 62 -6.92 12.68 -1.72
N LEU A 63 -8.19 12.27 -1.76
CA LEU A 63 -9.33 13.19 -1.89
C LEU A 63 -9.44 14.13 -0.69
N PHE A 64 -9.21 13.61 0.51
CA PHE A 64 -9.18 14.44 1.72
C PHE A 64 -8.06 15.48 1.66
N SER A 65 -6.86 15.09 1.19
CA SER A 65 -5.69 15.98 1.15
C SER A 65 -5.83 17.15 0.17
N VAL A 66 -6.63 16.98 -0.90
CA VAL A 66 -6.91 18.05 -1.87
C VAL A 66 -8.14 18.89 -1.47
N GLY A 67 -8.79 18.57 -0.35
CA GLY A 67 -9.85 19.38 0.25
C GLY A 67 -11.24 19.20 -0.36
N ILE A 68 -11.57 18.02 -0.92
CA ILE A 68 -12.93 17.73 -1.43
C ILE A 68 -13.97 17.86 -0.32
N GLN A 69 -15.10 18.49 -0.63
CA GLN A 69 -16.22 18.73 0.26
C GLN A 69 -17.56 18.30 -0.35
N ALA A 70 -18.61 18.36 0.47
CA ALA A 70 -19.96 18.12 0.01
C ALA A 70 -20.36 19.17 -1.04
N GLY A 71 -20.83 18.71 -2.20
CA GLY A 71 -21.17 19.57 -3.34
C GLY A 71 -20.13 19.59 -4.45
N ASP A 72 -18.91 19.11 -4.19
CA ASP A 72 -17.86 19.00 -5.21
C ASP A 72 -18.11 17.81 -6.15
N GLU A 73 -17.72 17.96 -7.42
CA GLU A 73 -17.80 16.91 -8.43
C GLU A 73 -16.46 16.16 -8.54
N VAL A 74 -16.52 14.82 -8.59
CA VAL A 74 -15.37 13.95 -8.81
C VAL A 74 -15.67 13.00 -9.96
N ILE A 75 -14.97 13.17 -11.08
CA ILE A 75 -15.10 12.31 -12.27
C ILE A 75 -14.43 10.96 -12.00
N THR A 76 -15.10 9.87 -12.37
CA THR A 76 -14.62 8.49 -12.18
C THR A 76 -14.83 7.63 -13.43
N THR A 77 -14.29 6.41 -13.44
CA THR A 77 -14.57 5.42 -14.50
C THR A 77 -16.00 4.89 -14.40
N PRO A 78 -16.68 4.61 -15.53
CA PRO A 78 -17.97 3.91 -15.51
C PRO A 78 -17.80 2.47 -14.96
N PHE A 79 -18.90 1.89 -14.48
CA PHE A 79 -18.96 0.50 -14.04
C PHE A 79 -19.05 -0.48 -15.21
#